data_AF-A0A0F5PG93-F1
#
_entry.id   AF-A0A0F5PG93-F1
#
_cell.length_a   1.000
_cell.length_b   1.000
_cell.length_c   1.000
_cell.angle_alpha   90.00
_cell.angle_beta   90.00
_cell.angle_gamma   90.00
#
_symmetry.space_group_name_H-M   'P 1'
#
loop_
_entity.id
_entity.type
_entity.pdbx_description
1 polymer ?
#
loop_
_entity_poly.entity_id
_entity_poly.type
_entity_poly.pdbx_seq_one_letter_code
_entity_poly.pdbx_strand_id
1 'polypeptide(L)' 'MMKPHDGGACPVEPESIVRVSYRNGKISEPIKAKARRWQRWQAAPRESDWDIVGYEFAGTSVL' A
#
# COMPACT_ATOMS: atom_id res chain seq x y z
N MET A 1 4.74 -12.04 -5.23
CA MET A 1 5.99 -11.25 -5.04
C MET A 1 5.59 -9.80 -4.91
N MET A 2 5.99 -9.14 -3.83
CA MET A 2 5.60 -7.77 -3.49
C MET A 2 6.30 -6.76 -4.39
N LYS A 3 5.58 -5.74 -4.84
CA LYS A 3 6.14 -4.60 -5.60
C LYS A 3 6.54 -3.49 -4.63
N PRO A 4 7.80 -2.99 -4.68
CA PRO A 4 8.22 -1.87 -3.85
C PRO A 4 7.50 -0.57 -4.25
N HIS A 5 7.17 0.27 -3.27
CA HIS A 5 6.54 1.57 -3.46
C HIS A 5 7.24 2.60 -2.58
N ASP A 6 7.42 3.82 -3.09
CA ASP A 6 8.15 4.89 -2.43
C ASP A 6 7.23 5.99 -1.90
N GLY A 7 5.92 5.76 -1.80
CA GLY A 7 4.99 6.73 -1.22
C GLY A 7 4.57 7.85 -2.19
N GLY A 8 4.54 7.59 -3.50
CA GLY A 8 4.04 8.52 -4.53
C GLY A 8 2.53 8.51 -4.76
N ALA A 9 2.10 8.85 -6.00
CA ALA A 9 0.72 8.63 -6.43
C ALA A 9 0.35 7.14 -6.39
N CYS A 10 -0.95 6.81 -6.31
CA CYS A 10 -1.40 5.42 -6.29
C CYS A 10 -0.97 4.68 -7.56
N PRO A 11 -0.08 3.67 -7.49
CA PRO A 11 0.44 2.96 -8.66
C PRO A 11 -0.47 1.80 -9.09
N VAL A 12 -1.66 1.68 -8.49
CA VAL A 12 -2.59 0.57 -8.68
C VAL A 12 -3.97 1.12 -9.04
N GLU A 13 -4.69 0.42 -9.91
CA GLU A 13 -6.09 0.73 -10.22
C GLU A 13 -6.93 0.83 -8.93
N PRO A 14 -7.71 1.91 -8.72
CA PRO A 14 -8.43 2.19 -7.47
C PRO A 14 -9.28 1.05 -6.90
N GLU A 15 -9.87 0.23 -7.78
CA GLU A 15 -10.75 -0.90 -7.41
C GLU A 15 -10.02 -2.23 -7.19
N SER A 16 -8.70 -2.30 -7.48
CA SER A 16 -7.91 -3.50 -7.24
C SER A 16 -7.84 -3.84 -5.76
N ILE A 17 -7.98 -5.13 -5.42
CA ILE A 17 -7.75 -5.61 -4.06
C ILE A 17 -6.27 -5.91 -3.85
N VAL A 18 -5.67 -5.28 -2.86
CA VAL A 18 -4.24 -5.39 -2.54
C VAL A 18 -4.02 -5.62 -1.06
N ARG A 19 -2.90 -6.24 -0.71
CA ARG A 19 -2.30 -6.15 0.63
C ARG A 19 -1.19 -5.12 0.58
N VAL A 20 -1.17 -4.24 1.58
CA VAL A 20 -0.21 -3.13 1.68
C VAL A 20 0.80 -3.45 2.77
N SER A 21 2.08 -3.31 2.46
CA SER A 21 3.17 -3.40 3.43
C SER A 21 3.61 -2.02 3.86
N TYR A 22 3.68 -1.83 5.17
CA TYR A 22 4.08 -0.58 5.80
C TYR A 22 5.52 -0.65 6.28
N ARG A 23 6.14 0.53 6.44
CA ARG A 23 7.52 0.65 6.92
C ARG A 23 7.76 -0.01 8.28
N ASN A 24 6.76 0.01 9.16
CA ASN A 24 6.81 -0.69 10.46
C ASN A 24 6.75 -2.23 10.36
N GLY A 25 6.77 -2.81 9.16
CA GLY A 25 6.71 -4.24 8.93
C GLY A 25 5.32 -4.86 9.00
N LYS A 26 4.27 -4.07 9.33
CA LYS A 26 2.89 -4.56 9.28
C LYS A 26 2.42 -4.70 7.84
N ILE A 27 1.60 -5.72 7.61
CA ILE A 27 0.89 -5.95 6.35
C ILE A 27 -0.60 -5.78 6.62
N SER A 28 -1.30 -5.08 5.72
CA SER A 28 -2.76 -4.93 5.82
C SER A 28 -3.49 -6.20 5.42
N GLU A 29 -4.72 -6.34 5.93
CA GLU A 29 -5.75 -7.17 5.28
C GLU A 29 -5.95 -6.74 3.81
N PRO A 30 -6.54 -7.62 2.96
CA PRO A 30 -6.95 -7.24 1.60
C PRO A 30 -7.89 -6.04 1.61
N ILE A 31 -7.52 -5.00 0.87
CA ILE A 31 -8.28 -3.75 0.77
C ILE A 31 -8.30 -3.24 -0.66
N LYS A 32 -9.30 -2.42 -1.01
CA LYS A 32 -9.26 -1.67 -2.27
C LYS A 32 -8.10 -0.67 -2.25
N ALA A 33 -7.38 -0.54 -3.36
CA ALA A 33 -6.27 0.41 -3.45
C ALA A 33 -6.69 1.84 -3.07
N LYS A 34 -7.89 2.28 -3.45
CA LYS A 34 -8.42 3.60 -3.08
C LYS A 34 -8.66 3.82 -1.58
N ALA A 35 -8.69 2.77 -0.77
CA ALA A 35 -8.90 2.86 0.68
C ALA A 35 -7.66 3.36 1.43
N ARG A 36 -6.53 3.55 0.74
CA ARG A 36 -5.29 4.05 1.33
C ARG A 36 -4.78 5.30 0.64
N ARG A 37 -4.11 6.11 1.44
CA ARG A 37 -3.25 7.19 0.96
C ARG A 37 -1.93 6.57 0.54
N TRP A 38 -1.65 6.61 -0.75
CA TRP A 38 -0.40 6.12 -1.32
C TRP A 38 0.73 7.14 -1.24
N GLN A 39 0.37 8.41 -1.02
CA GLN A 39 1.32 9.50 -0.86
C GLN A 39 1.94 9.52 0.54
N ARG A 40 3.24 9.83 0.62
CA ARG A 40 3.96 10.08 1.88
C ARG A 40 3.27 11.17 2.69
N TRP A 41 3.46 11.07 4.00
CA TRP A 41 3.07 12.12 4.93
C TRP A 41 4.03 13.31 4.84
N GLN A 42 3.60 14.41 4.20
CA GLN A 42 4.44 15.60 3.99
C GLN A 42 4.77 16.37 5.29
N ALA A 43 3.96 16.24 6.33
CA ALA A 43 4.07 17.05 7.54
C ALA A 43 5.05 16.50 8.59
N ALA A 44 5.56 15.27 8.41
CA ALA A 44 6.52 14.69 9.32
C ALA A 44 7.95 14.93 8.78
N PRO A 45 8.88 15.49 9.58
CA PRO A 45 10.28 15.67 9.17
C PRO A 45 11.05 14.34 8.95
N ARG A 46 10.36 13.19 8.99
CA ARG A 46 10.87 11.82 8.82
C ARG A 46 9.80 10.94 8.18
N GLU A 47 10.23 9.86 7.53
CA GLU A 47 9.35 8.83 6.98
C GLU A 47 8.45 8.24 8.09
N SER A 48 7.14 8.16 7.86
CA SER A 48 6.15 7.65 8.81
C SER A 48 6.21 6.12 8.86
N ASP A 49 5.98 5.54 10.04
CA ASP A 49 5.83 4.09 10.22
C ASP A 49 4.72 3.48 9.34
N TRP A 50 3.75 4.31 8.97
CA TRP A 50 2.62 3.96 8.12
C TRP A 50 2.81 4.32 6.65
N ASP A 51 3.99 4.80 6.26
CA ASP A 51 4.31 4.95 4.84
C ASP A 51 4.26 3.58 4.17
N ILE A 52 3.60 3.54 3.01
CA ILE A 52 3.51 2.34 2.19
C ILE A 52 4.87 2.12 1.52
N VAL A 53 5.48 0.97 1.79
CA VAL A 53 6.77 0.56 1.21
C VAL A 53 6.63 -0.54 0.15
N GLY A 54 5.45 -1.14 0.06
CA GLY A 54 5.14 -2.10 -0.99
C GLY A 54 3.70 -2.57 -0.99
N TYR A 55 3.34 -3.31 -2.04
CA TYR A 55 2.01 -3.89 -2.20
C TYR A 55 2.07 -5.20 -2.98
N GLU A 56 1.06 -6.04 -2.79
CA GLU A 56 0.80 -7.19 -3.65
C GLU A 56 -0.69 -7.31 -3.95
N PHE A 57 -1.04 -7.82 -5.14
CA PHE A 57 -2.42 -8.08 -5.47
C PHE A 57 -2.92 -9.24 -4.61
N ALA A 58 -3.97 -8.97 -3.82
CA ALA A 58 -4.73 -10.03 -3.20
C ALA A 58 -5.63 -10.60 -4.30
N GLY A 59 -5.09 -11.56 -5.04
CA GLY A 59 -5.82 -12.19 -6.13
C GLY A 59 -7.22 -12.59 -5.68
N THR A 60 -8.19 -12.34 -6.55
CA THR A 60 -9.49 -13.00 -6.47
C THR A 60 -9.20 -14.48 -6.34
N SER A 61 -9.54 -15.09 -5.20
CA SER A 61 -9.67 -16.53 -5.15
C SER A 61 -10.84 -16.85 -6.07
N VAL A 62 -10.52 -17.13 -7.33
CA VAL A 62 -11.45 -17.79 -8.25
C VAL A 62 -11.52 -19.22 -7.73
N LEU A 63 -12.56 -19.51 -6.96
CA LEU A 63 -13.13 -20.84 -6.83
C LEU A 63 -14.42 -20.83 -7.65
#